data_AF-A0A0M4SXP1-F1
#
_entry.id   AF-A0A0M4SXP1-F1
#
_cell.length_a   1.000
_cell.length_b   1.000
_cell.length_c   1.000
_cell.angle_alpha   90.00
_cell.angle_beta   90.00
_cell.angle_gamma   90.00
#
_symmetry.space_group_name_H-M   'P 1'
#
loop_
_entity.id
_entity.type
_entity.pdbx_description
1 polymer ?
#
loop_
_entity_poly.entity_id
_entity_poly.type
_entity_poly.pdbx_seq_one_letter_code
_entity_poly.pdbx_strand_id
1 'polypeptide(L)' 'MDYLHNEINRVGFPEGQLLGNGASAEECAEISAAYHQGKPMPASDNPVINRITERLVKTSGYGQNQGSEQHGSQQSVS' A
#
# COMPACT_ATOMS: atom_id res chain seq x y z
N MET A 1 -9.44 27.21 -21.83
CA MET A 1 -9.98 27.08 -20.47
C MET A 1 -9.18 25.98 -19.80
N ASP A 2 -8.07 26.39 -19.20
CA ASP A 2 -7.25 25.55 -18.33
C ASP A 2 -8.02 25.30 -17.03
N TYR A 3 -8.41 24.06 -16.79
CA TYR A 3 -8.53 23.54 -15.43
C TYR A 3 -7.83 22.20 -15.38
N LEU A 4 -6.56 22.28 -14.99
CA LEU A 4 -5.78 21.29 -14.26
C LEU A 4 -6.03 19.83 -14.66
N HIS A 5 -5.11 19.34 -15.47
CA HIS A 5 -4.48 18.03 -15.28
C HIS A 5 -4.67 17.57 -13.83
N ASN A 6 -5.64 16.67 -13.61
CA ASN A 6 -6.08 16.29 -12.27
C ASN A 6 -4.86 15.85 -11.47
N GLU A 7 -4.57 16.67 -10.48
CA GLU A 7 -3.38 16.71 -9.67
C GLU A 7 -3.03 15.30 -9.20
N ILE A 8 -1.97 14.75 -9.78
CA ILE A 8 -1.10 13.76 -9.16
C ILE A 8 -1.88 12.63 -8.46
N ASN A 9 -2.21 11.56 -9.20
CA ASN A 9 -2.48 10.24 -8.63
C ASN A 9 -1.22 9.64 -7.97
N ARG A 10 -0.52 10.39 -7.10
CA ARG A 10 0.24 9.78 -6.02
C ARG A 10 -0.83 9.28 -5.08
N VAL A 11 -1.11 7.98 -5.13
CA VAL A 11 -1.95 7.31 -4.15
C VAL A 11 -1.26 7.51 -2.79
N GLY A 12 -1.59 8.62 -2.12
CA GLY A 12 -1.14 8.94 -0.79
C GLY A 12 -1.72 7.94 0.20
N PHE A 13 -1.12 7.86 1.37
CA PHE A 13 -1.66 7.02 2.43
C PHE A 13 -3.07 7.51 2.83
N PRO A 14 -4.11 6.66 2.82
CA PRO A 14 -5.51 7.07 2.99
C PRO A 14 -5.90 7.28 4.45
N GLU A 15 -5.09 8.03 5.20
CA GLU A 15 -5.27 8.28 6.65
C GLU A 15 -6.67 8.80 6.98
N GLY A 16 -7.16 9.78 6.23
CA GLY A 16 -8.50 10.35 6.43
C GLY A 16 -9.62 9.33 6.20
N GLN A 17 -9.44 8.34 5.32
CA GLN A 17 -10.41 7.27 5.14
C GLN A 17 -10.36 6.25 6.28
N LEU A 18 -9.16 5.96 6.82
CA LEU A 18 -9.02 5.03 7.93
C LEU A 18 -9.66 5.61 9.20
N LEU A 19 -9.23 6.81 9.61
CA LEU A 19 -9.76 7.47 10.81
C LEU A 19 -11.26 7.78 10.67
N GLY A 20 -11.70 8.19 9.48
CA GLY A 20 -13.12 8.47 9.20
C GLY A 20 -14.03 7.24 9.22
N ASN A 21 -13.48 6.03 9.07
CA ASN A 21 -14.24 4.76 9.11
C ASN A 21 -14.04 3.99 10.42
N GLY A 22 -13.49 4.64 11.45
CA GLY A 22 -13.39 4.08 12.80
C GLY A 22 -12.09 3.32 13.07
N ALA A 23 -11.04 3.50 12.27
CA ALA A 23 -9.70 3.10 12.69
C ALA A 23 -9.25 3.99 13.86
N SER A 24 -8.64 3.37 14.87
CA SER A 24 -7.93 4.10 15.91
C SER A 24 -6.66 4.76 15.34
N ALA A 25 -6.17 5.81 16.01
CA ALA A 25 -4.91 6.47 15.62
C ALA A 25 -3.73 5.47 15.61
N GLU A 26 -3.70 4.54 16.57
CA GLU A 26 -2.70 3.47 16.63
C GLU A 26 -2.79 2.53 15.43
N GLU A 27 -3.98 2.04 15.11
CA GLU A 27 -4.22 1.15 13.96
C GLU A 27 -3.83 1.85 12.65
N CYS A 28 -4.18 3.13 12.52
CA CYS A 28 -3.79 3.94 11.37
C CYS A 28 -2.27 4.12 11.28
N ALA A 29 -1.58 4.31 12.41
CA ALA A 29 -0.13 4.41 12.48
C ALA A 29 0.54 3.08 12.11
N GLU A 30 0.00 1.94 12.55
CA GLU A 30 0.51 0.61 12.19
C GLU A 30 0.38 0.31 10.69
N ILE A 31 -0.79 0.60 10.11
CA ILE A 31 -1.04 0.45 8.67
C ILE A 31 -0.11 1.39 7.87
N SER A 32 0.07 2.64 8.34
CA SER A 32 0.98 3.61 7.72
C SER A 32 2.43 3.14 7.77
N ALA A 33 2.88 2.66 8.93
CA ALA A 33 4.21 2.12 9.11
C ALA A 33 4.45 0.91 8.20
N ALA A 34 3.49 -0.02 8.12
CA ALA A 34 3.56 -1.14 7.18
C ALA A 34 3.68 -0.61 5.75
N TYR A 35 2.77 0.28 5.32
CA TYR A 35 2.77 0.91 3.99
C TYR A 35 4.12 1.53 3.62
N HIS A 36 4.73 2.31 4.51
CA HIS A 36 6.01 2.94 4.22
C HIS A 36 7.20 1.96 4.24
N GLN A 37 7.10 0.86 4.99
CA GLN A 37 8.14 -0.16 5.12
C GLN A 37 8.05 -1.30 4.07
N GLY A 38 7.00 -1.34 3.25
CA GLY A 38 6.79 -2.43 2.29
C GLY A 38 6.47 -3.78 2.96
N LYS A 39 5.98 -3.77 4.21
CA LYS A 39 5.62 -4.97 4.97
C LYS A 39 4.18 -5.43 4.69
N PRO A 40 3.83 -6.70 4.93
CA PRO A 40 2.44 -7.13 4.84
C PRO A 40 1.51 -6.22 5.68
N MET A 41 0.37 -5.84 5.09
CA MET A 41 -0.61 -4.99 5.78
C MET A 41 -1.16 -5.71 7.01
N PRO A 42 -1.22 -5.07 8.18
CA PRO A 42 -1.83 -5.65 9.35
C PRO A 42 -3.34 -5.84 9.11
N ALA A 43 -3.88 -6.95 9.60
CA ALA A 43 -5.31 -7.18 9.61
C ALA A 43 -5.96 -6.34 10.72
N SER A 44 -7.06 -5.68 10.41
CA SER A 44 -7.90 -4.99 11.38
C SER A 44 -9.15 -5.81 11.67
N ASP A 45 -9.71 -5.69 12.87
CA ASP A 45 -11.04 -6.22 13.21
C ASP A 45 -12.16 -5.51 12.44
N ASN A 46 -11.90 -4.35 11.86
CA ASN A 46 -12.86 -3.60 11.07
C ASN A 46 -12.81 -4.02 9.58
N PRO A 47 -13.86 -4.65 9.04
CA PRO A 47 -13.86 -5.13 7.65
C PRO A 47 -13.81 -3.99 6.63
N VAL A 48 -14.20 -2.77 7.01
CA VAL A 48 -14.10 -1.59 6.14
C VAL A 48 -12.63 -1.16 6.00
N ILE A 49 -11.88 -1.18 7.10
CA ILE A 49 -10.45 -0.88 7.11
C ILE A 49 -9.69 -1.88 6.25
N ASN A 50 -9.97 -3.18 6.40
CA ASN A 50 -9.39 -4.22 5.54
C ASN A 50 -9.65 -3.98 4.04
N ARG A 51 -10.85 -3.54 3.67
CA ARG A 51 -11.14 -3.20 2.26
C ARG A 51 -10.36 -1.98 1.76
N ILE A 52 -10.13 -1.00 2.62
CA ILE A 52 -9.34 0.21 2.30
C ILE A 52 -7.88 -0.18 2.11
N THR A 53 -7.31 -0.98 3.02
CA THR A 53 -5.92 -1.44 2.94
C THR A 53 -5.71 -2.38 1.74
N GLU A 54 -6.64 -3.28 1.44
CA GLU A 54 -6.60 -4.10 0.22
C GLU A 54 -6.59 -3.27 -1.06
N ARG A 55 -7.42 -2.22 -1.11
CA ARG A 55 -7.44 -1.28 -2.24
C ARG A 55 -6.13 -0.53 -2.35
N LEU A 56 -5.60 -0.02 -1.23
CA LEU A 56 -4.30 0.64 -1.18
C LEU A 56 -3.21 -0.27 -1.75
N VAL A 57 -3.21 -1.56 -1.38
CA VAL A 57 -2.24 -2.53 -1.89
C VAL A 57 -2.36 -2.69 -3.42
N LYS A 58 -3.59 -2.86 -3.92
CA LYS A 58 -3.88 -3.06 -5.35
C LYS A 58 -3.55 -1.83 -6.20
N THR A 59 -3.80 -0.61 -5.70
CA THR A 59 -3.63 0.62 -6.47
C THR A 59 -2.23 1.21 -6.39
N SER A 60 -1.51 0.98 -5.29
CA SER A 60 -0.16 1.55 -5.09
C SER A 60 0.97 0.69 -5.67
N GLY A 61 0.64 -0.45 -6.30
CA GLY A 61 1.64 -1.44 -6.70
C GLY A 61 2.38 -2.07 -5.52
N TYR A 62 1.76 -2.02 -4.34
CA TYR A 62 2.30 -2.55 -3.10
C TYR A 62 2.44 -4.08 -3.22
N GLY A 63 3.62 -4.61 -2.91
CA GLY A 63 3.93 -6.03 -3.13
C GLY A 63 4.26 -6.41 -4.58
N GLN A 64 4.21 -5.49 -5.56
CA GLN A 64 4.69 -5.78 -6.93
C GLN A 64 6.21 -5.90 -7.03
N ASN A 65 6.93 -5.67 -5.92
CA ASN A 65 8.37 -5.93 -5.80
C ASN A 65 8.70 -7.10 -4.83
N GLN A 66 7.76 -8.04 -4.65
CA GLN A 66 8.10 -9.41 -4.25
C GLN A 66 7.91 -10.40 -5.42
N GLY A 67 8.17 -9.90 -6.63
CA GLY A 67 8.17 -10.64 -7.88
C GLY A 67 9.50 -10.55 -8.64
N SER A 68 10.59 -10.12 -8.00
CA SER A 68 11.94 -10.24 -8.57
C SER A 68 12.90 -10.98 -7.62
N GLU A 69 12.46 -12.14 -7.13
CA GLU A 69 13.33 -13.32 -6.99
C GLU A 69 13.06 -14.29 -8.15
N GLN A 70 13.11 -13.73 -9.35
CA GLN A 70 13.47 -14.44 -10.58
C GLN A 70 14.41 -13.53 -11.37
N HIS A 71 15.61 -13.28 -10.82
CA HIS A 71 16.76 -12.88 -11.61
C HIS A 71 17.70 -14.08 -11.65
N GLY A 72 17.82 -14.68 -12.83
CA GLY A 72 18.67 -15.84 -13.05
C GLY A 72 20.12 -15.52 -12.78
N SER A 73 20.81 -16.46 -12.13
CA SER A 73 22.25 -16.57 -12.26
C SER A 73 22.55 -17.40 -13.50
N GLN A 74 23.12 -16.72 -14.49
CA GLN A 74 23.70 -17.33 -15.68
C GLN A 74 24.77 -18.37 -15.30
N GLN A 75 24.94 -19.31 -16.23
CA GLN A 75 26.03 -20.28 -16.35
C GLN A 75 27.37 -19.85 -15.74
N SER A 76 28.02 -20.79 -15.06
CA SER A 76 29.47 -20.93 -15.12
C SER A 76 29.81 -22.40 -15.33
N VAL A 77 30.27 -22.67 -16.55
CA VAL A 77 31.13 -23.79 -16.92
C VAL A 77 32.40 -23.77 -16.07
N SER A 78 32.83 -24.93 -15.59
CA SER A 78 34.22 -25.35 -15.43
C SER A 78 34.26 -26.87 -15.23
#